data_AF-A0A844TCF8-F1
#
_entry.id   AF-A0A844TCF8-F1
#
_cell.length_a   1.000
_cell.length_b   1.000
_cell.length_c   1.000
_cell.angle_alpha   90.00
_cell.angle_beta   90.00
_cell.angle_gamma   90.00
#
_symmetry.space_group_name_H-M   'P 1'
#
loop_
_entity.id
_entity.type
_entity.pdbx_description
1 polymer ?
#
loop_
_entity_poly.entity_id
_entity_poly.type
_entity_poly.pdbx_seq_one_letter_code
_entity_poly.pdbx_strand_id
1 'polypeptide(L)' 'MADVEASVRDLVDRDRDCTEQALSQMGLRRKINLLIAEWKAAGGGDVLPDVRDRVSLRSVTKAGNLVRAVARR' A
#
# COMPACT_ATOMS: atom_id res chain seq x y z
N MET A 1 -23.71 40.52 -10.75
CA MET A 1 -23.89 39.14 -11.27
C MET A 1 -22.55 38.44 -11.49
N ALA A 2 -21.56 39.07 -12.12
CA ALA A 2 -20.25 38.45 -12.36
C ALA A 2 -19.48 38.00 -11.09
N ASP A 3 -19.52 38.79 -10.00
CA ASP A 3 -18.83 38.42 -8.75
C ASP A 3 -19.43 37.19 -8.05
N VAL A 4 -20.74 36.98 -8.20
CA VAL A 4 -21.42 35.80 -7.64
C VAL A 4 -21.01 34.55 -8.43
N GLU A 5 -20.93 34.64 -9.76
CA GLU A 5 -20.43 33.54 -10.59
C GLU A 5 -18.94 33.23 -10.33
N ALA A 6 -18.12 34.24 -10.10
CA ALA A 6 -16.70 34.06 -9.78
C ALA A 6 -16.52 33.39 -8.40
N SER A 7 -17.32 33.80 -7.41
CA SER A 7 -17.30 33.19 -6.07
C SER A 7 -17.81 31.74 -6.08
N VAL A 8 -18.84 31.44 -6.89
CA VAL A 8 -19.33 30.06 -7.06
C VAL A 8 -18.29 29.17 -7.75
N ARG A 9 -17.59 29.70 -8.77
CA ARG A 9 -16.48 28.98 -9.42
C ARG A 9 -15.32 28.74 -8.46
N ASP A 10 -14.90 29.75 -7.70
CA ASP A 10 -13.83 29.62 -6.70
C ASP A 10 -14.20 28.65 -5.57
N LEU A 11 -15.49 28.55 -5.18
CA LEU A 11 -15.95 27.53 -4.21
C LEU A 11 -15.97 26.10 -4.79
N VAL A 12 -16.31 25.95 -6.07
CA VAL A 12 -16.32 24.66 -6.79
C VAL A 12 -14.88 24.17 -7.02
N ASP A 13 -13.99 25.08 -7.42
CA ASP A 13 -12.57 24.79 -7.68
C ASP A 13 -11.80 24.50 -6.39
N ARG A 14 -12.22 25.09 -5.25
CA ARG A 14 -11.54 24.90 -3.95
C ARG A 14 -11.83 23.58 -3.24
N ASP A 15 -12.80 22.75 -3.67
CA ASP A 15 -13.05 21.50 -2.94
C ASP A 15 -13.81 20.36 -3.64
N ARG A 16 -13.83 20.23 -4.98
CA ARG A 16 -14.60 19.12 -5.62
C ARG A 16 -14.02 18.37 -6.81
N ASP A 17 -12.81 18.65 -7.25
CA ASP A 17 -12.15 17.69 -8.14
C ASP A 17 -11.34 16.66 -7.33
N CYS A 18 -12.04 15.68 -6.76
CA CYS A 18 -11.38 14.54 -6.14
C CYS A 18 -10.82 13.55 -7.18
N THR A 19 -10.91 13.83 -8.48
CA THR A 19 -10.46 12.93 -9.54
C THR A 19 -8.98 12.62 -9.39
N GLU A 20 -8.12 13.62 -9.16
CA GLU A 20 -6.67 13.38 -8.99
C GLU A 20 -6.37 12.53 -7.75
N GLN A 21 -7.03 12.81 -6.63
CA GLN A 21 -6.86 12.01 -5.41
C GLN A 21 -7.41 10.59 -5.58
N ALA A 22 -8.55 10.43 -6.27
CA ALA A 22 -9.15 9.14 -6.59
C ALA A 22 -8.27 8.34 -7.56
N LEU A 23 -7.70 8.98 -8.59
CA LEU A 23 -6.75 8.38 -9.52
C LEU A 23 -5.49 7.91 -8.78
N SER A 24 -4.97 8.73 -7.88
CA SER A 24 -3.84 8.37 -7.00
C SER A 24 -4.18 7.16 -6.13
N GLN A 25 -5.34 7.14 -5.49
CA GLN A 25 -5.81 6.03 -4.67
C GLN A 25 -6.01 4.74 -5.49
N MET A 26 -6.57 4.83 -6.69
CA MET A 26 -6.68 3.70 -7.62
C MET A 26 -5.31 3.19 -8.08
N GLY A 27 -4.35 4.10 -8.29
CA GLY A 27 -2.96 3.76 -8.55
C GLY A 27 -2.32 2.97 -7.41
N LEU A 28 -2.48 3.43 -6.17
CA LEU A 28 -2.01 2.73 -4.98
C LEU A 28 -2.66 1.35 -4.83
N ARG A 29 -3.98 1.26 -5.05
CA ARG A 29 -4.71 -0.03 -4.99
C ARG A 29 -4.16 -1.04 -6.00
N ARG A 30 -3.86 -0.61 -7.23
CA ARG A 30 -3.23 -1.47 -8.25
C ARG A 30 -1.86 -1.98 -7.81
N LYS A 31 -1.01 -1.09 -7.28
CA LYS A 31 0.32 -1.47 -6.77
C LYS A 31 0.21 -2.49 -5.62
N ILE A 32 -0.71 -2.29 -4.68
CA ILE A 32 -0.95 -3.22 -3.57
C ILE A 32 -1.39 -4.58 -4.09
N ASN A 33 -2.34 -4.63 -5.03
CA ASN A 33 -2.81 -5.90 -5.58
C ASN A 33 -1.68 -6.68 -6.27
N LEU A 34 -0.78 -5.99 -6.98
CA LEU A 34 0.40 -6.61 -7.60
C LEU A 34 1.33 -7.21 -6.55
N LEU A 35 1.64 -6.48 -5.49
CA LEU A 35 2.46 -6.98 -4.38
C LEU A 35 1.82 -8.19 -3.68
N ILE A 36 0.50 -8.19 -3.51
CA ILE A 36 -0.23 -9.33 -2.94
C ILE A 36 -0.13 -10.54 -3.87
N ALA A 37 -0.27 -10.35 -5.18
CA ALA A 37 -0.15 -11.42 -6.16
C ALA A 37 1.26 -12.02 -6.17
N GLU A 38 2.30 -11.20 -6.17
CA GLU A 38 3.70 -11.64 -6.06
C GLU A 38 3.96 -12.39 -4.76
N TRP A 39 3.43 -11.90 -3.64
CA TRP A 39 3.54 -12.58 -2.35
C TRP A 39 2.86 -13.95 -2.36
N LYS A 40 1.64 -14.06 -2.91
CA LYS A 40 0.95 -15.35 -3.08
C LYS A 40 1.74 -16.30 -4.00
N ALA A 41 2.28 -15.79 -5.10
CA ALA A 41 3.13 -16.58 -6.01
C ALA A 41 4.42 -17.08 -5.36
N ALA A 42 4.96 -16.33 -4.38
CA ALA A 42 6.10 -16.74 -3.57
C ALA A 42 5.74 -17.74 -2.45
N GLY A 43 4.51 -18.28 -2.42
CA GLY A 43 4.04 -19.21 -1.39
C GLY A 43 3.42 -18.54 -0.16
N GLY A 44 3.07 -17.26 -0.28
CA GLY A 44 2.28 -16.54 0.72
C GLY A 44 0.87 -17.14 0.89
N GLY A 45 0.36 -17.12 2.12
CA GLY A 45 -0.97 -17.65 2.46
C GLY A 45 -2.13 -16.82 1.90
N ASP A 46 -3.36 -17.18 2.26
CA ASP A 46 -4.53 -16.42 1.81
C ASP A 46 -4.79 -15.16 2.66
N VAL A 47 -4.34 -15.19 3.92
CA VAL A 47 -4.44 -14.08 4.87
C VAL A 47 -3.08 -13.39 4.99
N LEU A 48 -3.04 -12.07 4.76
CA LEU A 48 -1.85 -11.28 5.00
C LEU A 48 -1.51 -11.30 6.50
N PRO A 49 -0.24 -11.52 6.89
CA PRO A 49 0.16 -11.48 8.28
C PRO A 49 -0.13 -10.09 8.87
N ASP A 50 -0.64 -10.06 10.10
CA ASP A 50 -0.84 -8.82 10.85
C ASP A 50 0.48 -8.05 10.93
N VAL A 51 0.43 -6.72 11.06
CA VAL A 51 1.63 -5.89 11.26
C VAL A 51 2.48 -6.41 12.42
N ARG A 52 1.85 -6.92 13.50
CA ARG A 52 2.52 -7.55 14.63
C ARG A 52 3.25 -8.83 14.23
N ASP A 53 2.62 -9.66 13.40
CA ASP A 53 3.19 -10.90 12.87
C ASP A 53 4.32 -10.63 11.87
N ARG A 54 4.28 -9.52 11.14
CA ARG A 54 5.36 -9.14 10.21
C ARG A 54 6.65 -8.81 10.94
N VAL A 55 6.55 -8.22 12.15
CA VAL A 55 7.73 -7.94 12.99
C VAL A 55 8.33 -9.24 13.52
N SER A 56 7.49 -10.18 13.98
CA SER A 56 7.96 -11.48 14.47
C SER A 56 8.54 -12.34 13.34
N LEU A 57 7.94 -12.33 12.14
CA LEU A 57 8.48 -13.01 10.97
C LEU A 57 9.85 -12.47 10.56
N ARG A 58 10.12 -11.15 10.66
CA ARG A 58 11.48 -10.63 10.44
C ARG A 58 12.49 -11.22 11.41
N SER A 59 12.12 -11.39 12.69
CA SER A 59 13.00 -12.04 13.66
C SER A 59 13.20 -13.53 13.38
N VAL A 60 12.15 -14.25 12.97
CA VAL A 60 12.22 -15.67 12.61
C VAL A 60 13.04 -15.90 11.33
N THR A 61 12.87 -15.08 10.29
CA THR A 61 13.68 -15.16 9.07
C THR A 61 15.15 -14.82 9.35
N LYS A 62 15.43 -13.87 10.26
CA LYS A 62 16.81 -13.59 10.71
C LYS A 62 17.41 -14.79 11.44
N ALA A 63 16.65 -15.43 12.32
CA ALA A 63 17.09 -16.64 13.03
C ALA A 63 17.30 -17.82 12.06
N GLY A 64 16.38 -18.05 11.12
CA GLY A 64 16.51 -19.10 10.11
C GLY A 64 17.70 -18.90 9.16
N ASN A 65 17.99 -17.66 8.79
CA ASN A 65 19.18 -17.33 8.00
C ASN A 65 20.49 -17.53 8.79
N LEU A 66 20.50 -17.23 10.09
CA LEU A 66 21.65 -17.51 10.96
C LEU A 66 21.90 -19.02 11.10
N VAL A 67 20.84 -19.81 11.31
CA VAL A 67 20.93 -21.28 11.40
C VAL A 67 21.45 -21.88 10.10
N ARG A 68 20.97 -21.39 8.95
CA ARG A 68 21.46 -21.84 7.63
C ARG A 68 22.90 -21.41 7.34
N ALA A 69 23.36 -20.29 7.91
CA ALA A 69 24.75 -19.84 7.78
C ALA A 69 25.72 -20.64 8.67
N VAL A 70 25.29 -21.03 9.87
CA VAL A 70 26.06 -21.90 10.77
C VAL A 70 26.19 -23.31 10.21
N ALA A 71 25.12 -23.87 9.63
CA ALA A 71 25.15 -25.20 9.02
C ALA A 71 26.00 -25.31 7.73
N ARG A 72 26.51 -24.20 7.20
CA ARG A 72 27.38 -24.15 6.01
C ARG A 72 28.87 -23.96 6.34
N ARG A 73 29.24 -23.83 7.61
CA ARG A 73 30.63 -23.85 8.09
C ARG A 73 30.98 -25.23 8.61
#